data_AF-A0A660V862-F1
#
_entry.id   AF-A0A660V862-F1
#
_cell.length_a   1.000
_cell.length_b   1.000
_cell.length_c   1.000
_cell.angle_alpha   90.00
_cell.angle_beta   90.00
_cell.angle_gamma   90.00
#
_symmetry.space_group_name_H-M   'P 1'
#
loop_
_entity.id
_entity.type
_entity.pdbx_description
1 polymer ?
#
loop_
_entity_poly.entity_id
_entity_poly.type
_entity_poly.pdbx_seq_one_letter_code
_entity_poly.pdbx_strand_id
1 'polypeptide(L)'
;MTLDTRNLHPVLDADASTDESAVFTGVMPRHYAGGGVTVYIHYAMSSATSGNIDWDAQFERIGDQQQDLDSDGFAAVQSVNNTTVPSTSGLVDIVSIAFTDGAQMDSIAVGESFRLKITRDASADTAAGDAELVAVEIKET
;
A
#
# COMPACT_ATOMS: atom_id res chain seq x y z
N MET A 1 -6.27 2.81 9.45
CA MET A 1 -4.93 3.09 9.97
C MET A 1 -4.92 4.39 10.75
N THR A 2 -4.12 4.45 11.82
CA THR A 2 -4.03 5.62 12.70
C THR A 2 -2.62 6.22 12.70
N LEU A 3 -2.50 7.54 12.85
CA LEU A 3 -1.19 8.21 12.86
C LEU A 3 -0.50 7.99 14.21
N ASP A 4 0.73 7.48 14.18
CA ASP A 4 1.60 7.36 15.36
C ASP A 4 3.06 7.73 15.02
N THR A 5 3.95 7.60 16.01
CA THR A 5 5.39 7.72 15.85
C THR A 5 6.14 6.56 16.49
N ARG A 6 7.05 5.94 15.73
CA ARG A 6 8.05 5.02 16.25
C ARG A 6 9.38 5.72 16.40
N ASN A 7 9.81 6.00 17.64
CA ASN A 7 11.07 6.72 17.89
C ASN A 7 11.16 8.04 17.08
N LEU A 8 10.08 8.82 17.05
CA LEU A 8 9.92 10.06 16.27
C LEU A 8 9.88 9.88 14.75
N HIS A 9 9.85 8.65 14.22
CA HIS A 9 9.52 8.39 12.82
C HIS A 9 7.99 8.31 12.69
N PRO A 10 7.35 9.14 11.85
CA PRO A 10 5.92 9.01 11.58
C PRO A 10 5.61 7.65 10.96
N VAL A 11 4.57 6.99 11.45
CA VAL A 11 4.06 5.72 10.94
C VAL A 11 2.54 5.75 10.93
N LEU A 12 1.93 4.86 10.14
CA LEU A 12 0.50 4.61 10.18
C LEU A 12 0.25 3.19 10.68
N ASP A 13 -0.44 3.05 11.80
CA ASP A 13 -0.69 1.77 12.46
C ASP A 13 -1.95 1.11 11.92
N ALA A 14 -1.85 -0.19 11.64
CA ALA A 14 -2.95 -1.07 11.28
C ALA A 14 -3.08 -2.21 12.31
N ASP A 15 -4.24 -2.32 12.97
CA ASP A 15 -4.52 -3.34 13.96
C ASP A 15 -4.53 -4.76 13.37
N ALA A 16 -4.43 -5.77 14.23
CA ALA A 16 -4.31 -7.18 13.83
C ALA A 16 -5.65 -7.91 13.64
N SER A 17 -6.77 -7.19 13.62
CA SER A 17 -8.11 -7.78 13.69
C SER A 17 -9.07 -7.30 12.62
N THR A 18 -8.87 -6.09 12.09
CA THR A 18 -9.73 -5.48 11.08
C THR A 18 -8.86 -4.96 9.94
N ASP A 19 -9.33 -5.16 8.71
CA ASP A 19 -8.66 -4.57 7.55
C ASP A 19 -8.69 -3.05 7.67
N GLU A 20 -7.50 -2.46 7.67
CA GLU A 20 -7.31 -1.05 7.86
C GLU A 20 -6.49 -0.47 6.72
N SER A 21 -6.98 0.65 6.17
CA SER A 21 -6.36 1.29 5.01
C SER A 21 -5.79 2.67 5.32
N ALA A 22 -4.79 3.07 4.53
CA ALA A 22 -4.36 4.44 4.30
C ALA A 22 -4.44 4.76 2.79
N VAL A 23 -4.76 6.01 2.46
CA VAL A 23 -4.91 6.45 1.07
C VAL A 23 -3.97 7.61 0.79
N PHE A 24 -3.11 7.45 -0.22
CA PHE A 24 -2.10 8.43 -0.62
C PHE A 24 -2.45 9.00 -1.98
N THR A 25 -2.36 10.32 -2.14
CA THR A 25 -2.48 10.96 -3.45
C THR A 25 -1.10 11.13 -4.07
N GLY A 26 -0.99 10.79 -5.36
CA GLY A 26 0.22 10.98 -6.15
C GLY A 26 -0.08 11.50 -7.55
N VAL A 27 0.97 11.74 -8.32
CA VAL A 27 0.91 12.03 -9.75
C VAL A 27 1.84 11.07 -10.47
N MET A 28 1.32 10.37 -11.49
CA MET A 28 2.11 9.42 -12.27
C MET A 28 3.32 10.15 -12.90
N PRO A 29 4.56 9.70 -12.67
CA PRO A 29 5.73 10.42 -13.15
C PRO A 29 5.70 10.67 -14.65
N ARG A 30 6.17 11.85 -15.08
CA ARG A 30 6.17 12.25 -16.51
C ARG A 30 7.05 11.37 -17.40
N HIS A 31 7.91 10.54 -16.82
CA HIS A 31 8.75 9.58 -17.53
C HIS A 31 8.18 8.16 -17.56
N TYR A 32 6.99 7.92 -16.97
CA TYR A 32 6.31 6.63 -17.06
C TYR A 32 6.08 6.26 -18.52
N ALA A 33 6.57 5.10 -18.95
CA ALA A 33 6.53 4.64 -20.34
C ALA A 33 5.38 3.66 -20.62
N GLY A 34 4.54 3.35 -19.62
CA GLY A 34 3.43 2.40 -19.76
C GLY A 34 3.79 0.95 -19.43
N GLY A 35 4.89 0.72 -18.69
CA GLY A 35 5.35 -0.63 -18.33
C GLY A 35 4.56 -1.33 -17.21
N GLY A 36 3.63 -0.62 -16.56
CA GLY A 36 3.11 -1.00 -15.25
C GLY A 36 4.00 -0.49 -14.12
N VAL A 37 3.61 -0.77 -12.87
CA VAL A 37 4.37 -0.33 -11.69
C VAL A 37 4.52 -1.43 -10.66
N THR A 38 5.61 -1.40 -9.92
CA THR A 38 5.79 -2.15 -8.69
C THR A 38 5.63 -1.18 -7.51
N VAL A 39 4.69 -1.50 -6.63
CA VAL A 39 4.46 -0.79 -5.37
C VAL A 39 5.28 -1.49 -4.29
N TYR A 40 6.19 -0.77 -3.63
CA TYR A 40 6.97 -1.25 -2.50
C TYR A 40 6.37 -0.67 -1.21
N ILE A 41 6.08 -1.55 -0.26
CA ILE A 41 5.49 -1.20 1.04
C ILE A 41 6.56 -1.45 2.10
N HIS A 42 7.01 -0.37 2.73
CA HIS A 42 7.95 -0.42 3.85
C HIS A 42 7.14 -0.44 5.13
N TYR A 43 7.25 -1.53 5.89
CA TYR A 43 6.52 -1.69 7.13
C TYR A 43 7.43 -2.22 8.24
N ALA A 44 7.03 -1.97 9.48
CA ALA A 44 7.58 -2.62 10.65
C ALA A 44 6.43 -3.23 11.48
N MET A 45 6.78 -4.08 12.45
CA MET A 45 5.81 -4.57 13.43
C MET A 45 6.04 -3.88 14.77
N SER A 46 4.96 -3.43 15.41
CA SER A 46 5.01 -2.89 16.77
C SER A 46 5.54 -3.94 17.74
N SER A 47 4.99 -5.17 17.67
CA SER A 47 5.35 -6.25 18.60
C SER A 47 5.58 -7.63 17.96
N ALA A 48 4.98 -7.95 16.81
CA ALA A 48 5.17 -9.28 16.21
C ALA A 48 6.63 -9.56 15.88
N THR A 49 7.05 -10.79 16.15
CA THR A 49 8.35 -11.35 15.74
C THR A 49 8.19 -12.70 15.00
N SER A 50 6.95 -13.04 14.64
CA SER A 50 6.54 -14.28 13.98
C SER A 50 5.15 -14.13 13.40
N GLY A 51 4.74 -15.07 12.56
CA GLY A 51 3.49 -15.01 11.81
C GLY A 51 3.71 -14.38 10.43
N ASN A 52 2.61 -14.21 9.73
CA ASN A 52 2.60 -13.72 8.36
C ASN A 52 1.79 -12.43 8.29
N ILE A 53 2.20 -11.50 7.43
CA ILE A 53 1.50 -10.26 7.13
C ILE A 53 1.15 -10.20 5.66
N ASP A 54 -0.07 -9.72 5.40
CA ASP A 54 -0.65 -9.64 4.08
C ASP A 54 -0.99 -8.17 3.79
N TRP A 55 -0.60 -7.70 2.61
CA TRP A 55 -0.79 -6.32 2.18
C TRP A 55 -1.52 -6.26 0.85
N ASP A 56 -2.45 -5.32 0.79
CA ASP A 56 -3.27 -5.01 -0.37
C ASP A 56 -2.96 -3.62 -0.89
N ALA A 57 -3.00 -3.47 -2.21
CA ALA A 57 -2.89 -2.19 -2.89
C ALA A 57 -3.96 -2.03 -3.97
N GLN A 58 -4.49 -0.81 -4.11
CA GLN A 58 -5.46 -0.44 -5.14
C GLN A 58 -5.18 0.96 -5.67
N PHE A 59 -5.26 1.13 -6.98
CA PHE A 59 -5.22 2.43 -7.65
C PHE A 59 -6.62 2.95 -7.94
N GLU A 60 -6.77 4.27 -7.84
CA GLU A 60 -7.88 5.00 -8.44
C GLU A 60 -7.29 6.14 -9.28
N ARG A 61 -7.64 6.15 -10.55
CA ARG A 61 -7.28 7.24 -11.46
C ARG A 61 -8.18 8.42 -11.17
N ILE A 62 -7.59 9.60 -10.95
CA ILE A 62 -8.39 10.82 -10.86
C ILE A 62 -8.62 11.41 -12.26
N GLY A 63 -7.56 11.50 -13.08
CA GLY A 63 -7.61 12.02 -14.45
C GLY A 63 -8.09 13.48 -14.57
N ASP A 64 -8.08 14.02 -15.79
CA ASP A 64 -8.70 15.32 -16.10
C ASP A 64 -10.18 15.13 -16.40
N GLN A 65 -11.06 15.62 -15.52
CA GLN A 65 -12.52 15.50 -15.64
C GLN A 65 -13.00 14.04 -15.79
N GLN A 66 -12.40 13.10 -15.05
CA GLN A 66 -12.77 11.68 -15.05
C GLN A 66 -13.41 11.26 -13.72
N GLN A 67 -12.63 11.21 -12.63
CA GLN A 67 -13.11 10.75 -11.32
C GLN A 67 -13.94 11.80 -10.62
N ASP A 68 -15.13 11.38 -10.17
CA ASP A 68 -15.92 12.12 -9.19
C ASP A 68 -15.34 11.87 -7.80
N LEU A 69 -14.88 12.91 -7.10
CA LEU A 69 -14.29 12.77 -5.77
C LEU A 69 -15.33 12.53 -4.66
N ASP A 70 -16.63 12.64 -4.98
CA ASP A 70 -17.72 12.30 -4.07
C ASP A 70 -18.01 10.78 -4.04
N SER A 71 -17.30 9.98 -4.85
CA SER A 71 -17.37 8.52 -4.84
C SER A 71 -15.99 7.88 -5.02
N ASP A 72 -15.76 6.76 -4.35
CA ASP A 72 -14.58 5.93 -4.60
C ASP A 72 -14.75 5.11 -5.90
N GLY A 73 -13.70 5.08 -6.73
CA GLY A 73 -13.59 4.39 -8.02
C GLY A 73 -12.41 3.41 -8.11
N PHE A 74 -11.87 2.95 -6.98
CA PHE A 74 -10.70 2.06 -6.93
C PHE A 74 -10.83 0.82 -7.84
N ALA A 75 -9.77 0.54 -8.60
CA ALA A 75 -9.60 -0.69 -9.36
C ALA A 75 -9.48 -1.92 -8.46
N ALA A 76 -9.42 -3.10 -9.09
CA ALA A 76 -9.33 -4.39 -8.41
C ALA A 76 -8.06 -4.50 -7.56
N VAL A 77 -8.22 -5.04 -6.34
CA VAL A 77 -7.13 -5.28 -5.39
C VAL A 77 -6.04 -6.17 -5.98
N GLN A 78 -4.78 -5.78 -5.74
CA GLN A 78 -3.62 -6.64 -5.89
C GLN A 78 -2.98 -6.82 -4.52
N SER A 79 -2.49 -8.03 -4.25
CA SER A 79 -2.08 -8.43 -2.91
C SER A 79 -0.71 -9.08 -2.91
N VAL A 80 -0.01 -8.98 -1.78
CA VAL A 80 1.14 -9.82 -1.43
C VAL A 80 0.83 -10.53 -0.12
N ASN A 81 0.77 -11.86 -0.18
CA ASN A 81 0.21 -12.68 0.89
C ASN A 81 1.26 -13.57 1.52
N ASN A 82 1.00 -13.96 2.76
CA ASN A 82 1.75 -14.90 3.55
C ASN A 82 3.23 -14.50 3.74
N THR A 83 3.55 -13.20 3.79
CA THR A 83 4.92 -12.72 4.00
C THR A 83 5.30 -12.89 5.46
N THR A 84 6.39 -13.60 5.78
CA THR A 84 6.84 -13.75 7.17
C THR A 84 7.39 -12.43 7.71
N VAL A 85 6.86 -11.96 8.84
CA VAL A 85 7.36 -10.75 9.50
C VAL A 85 8.79 -10.93 10.03
N PRO A 86 9.57 -9.84 10.21
CA PRO A 86 10.90 -9.92 10.81
C PRO A 86 10.90 -10.60 12.19
N SER A 87 11.97 -11.35 12.48
CA SER A 87 12.16 -11.98 13.80
C SER A 87 12.49 -10.99 14.92
N THR A 88 12.59 -9.70 14.63
CA THR A 88 12.83 -8.61 15.58
C THR A 88 11.87 -7.46 15.27
N SER A 89 11.04 -7.06 16.24
CA SER A 89 10.08 -5.97 16.06
C SER A 89 10.82 -4.65 15.79
N GLY A 90 10.22 -3.78 14.97
CA GLY A 90 10.81 -2.52 14.56
C GLY A 90 11.87 -2.55 13.49
N LEU A 91 12.29 -3.73 13.03
CA LEU A 91 13.05 -3.81 11.79
C LEU A 91 12.09 -3.58 10.62
N VAL A 92 12.47 -2.68 9.72
CA VAL A 92 11.71 -2.44 8.49
C VAL A 92 11.92 -3.62 7.55
N ASP A 93 10.81 -4.16 7.07
CA ASP A 93 10.75 -5.11 5.96
C ASP A 93 10.07 -4.45 4.75
N ILE A 94 10.36 -4.96 3.56
CA ILE A 94 9.87 -4.41 2.30
C ILE A 94 9.22 -5.53 1.49
N VAL A 95 7.91 -5.41 1.29
CA VAL A 95 7.17 -6.25 0.35
C VAL A 95 6.85 -5.46 -0.92
N SER A 96 6.56 -6.18 -2.00
CA SER A 96 6.24 -5.56 -3.28
C SER A 96 5.03 -6.19 -3.95
N ILE A 97 4.19 -5.35 -4.57
CA ILE A 97 3.03 -5.76 -5.35
C ILE A 97 3.22 -5.23 -6.77
N ALA A 98 3.19 -6.12 -7.76
CA ALA A 98 3.31 -5.76 -9.16
C ALA A 98 1.94 -5.49 -9.79
N PHE A 99 1.85 -4.39 -10.54
CA PHE A 99 0.70 -3.98 -11.31
C PHE A 99 1.07 -3.91 -12.79
N THR A 100 0.29 -4.58 -13.65
CA THR A 100 0.34 -4.37 -15.09
C THR A 100 -0.34 -3.07 -15.46
N ASP A 101 0.16 -2.39 -16.50
CA ASP A 101 -0.52 -1.24 -17.08
C ASP A 101 -1.97 -1.55 -17.48
N GLY A 102 -2.82 -0.53 -17.48
CA GLY A 102 -4.25 -0.65 -17.76
C GLY A 102 -5.08 -0.95 -16.51
N ALA A 103 -5.94 -1.98 -16.56
CA ALA A 103 -7.03 -2.17 -15.61
C ALA A 103 -6.61 -2.27 -14.13
N GLN A 104 -5.45 -2.85 -13.82
CA GLN A 104 -4.97 -2.95 -12.42
C GLN A 104 -4.56 -1.59 -11.86
N MET A 105 -4.13 -0.67 -12.73
CA MET A 105 -3.77 0.71 -12.39
C MET A 105 -4.89 1.68 -12.73
N ASP A 106 -6.14 1.22 -12.89
CA ASP A 106 -7.27 2.04 -13.32
C ASP A 106 -7.01 2.86 -14.61
N SER A 107 -6.13 2.35 -15.46
CA SER A 107 -5.65 3.00 -16.69
C SER A 107 -5.11 4.42 -16.47
N ILE A 108 -4.46 4.68 -15.32
CA ILE A 108 -3.77 5.96 -15.04
C ILE A 108 -2.78 6.27 -16.17
N ALA A 109 -2.90 7.45 -16.77
CA ALA A 109 -1.96 7.92 -17.77
C ALA A 109 -0.83 8.78 -17.17
N VAL A 110 0.22 8.99 -17.98
CA VAL A 110 1.35 9.86 -17.63
C VAL A 110 0.88 11.23 -17.14
N GLY A 111 1.40 11.65 -15.99
CA GLY A 111 1.14 12.96 -15.43
C GLY A 111 -0.27 13.19 -14.88
N GLU A 112 -1.10 12.16 -14.84
CA GLU A 112 -2.38 12.22 -14.14
C GLU A 112 -2.20 11.95 -12.65
N SER A 113 -3.06 12.56 -11.84
CA SER A 113 -3.15 12.25 -10.42
C SER A 113 -3.89 10.94 -10.19
N PHE A 114 -3.53 10.27 -9.10
CA PHE A 114 -4.17 9.04 -8.64
C PHE A 114 -4.26 9.02 -7.12
N ARG A 115 -5.13 8.16 -6.59
CA ARG A 115 -5.07 7.69 -5.20
C ARG A 115 -4.54 6.27 -5.16
N LEU A 116 -3.65 5.97 -4.23
CA LEU A 116 -3.15 4.65 -3.90
C LEU A 116 -3.64 4.29 -2.50
N LYS A 117 -4.51 3.30 -2.41
CA LYS A 117 -4.99 2.74 -1.13
C LYS A 117 -4.09 1.56 -0.77
N ILE A 118 -3.49 1.61 0.42
CA ILE A 118 -2.73 0.53 1.02
C ILE A 118 -3.51 0.01 2.21
N THR A 119 -3.72 -1.30 2.27
CA THR A 119 -4.48 -1.97 3.33
C THR A 119 -3.64 -3.09 3.92
N ARG A 120 -3.64 -3.23 5.24
CA ARG A 120 -3.27 -4.49 5.86
C ARG A 120 -4.47 -5.43 5.76
N ASP A 121 -4.32 -6.59 5.13
CA ASP A 121 -5.36 -7.64 5.10
C ASP A 121 -5.24 -8.48 6.38
N ALA A 122 -5.72 -7.91 7.49
CA ALA A 122 -5.71 -8.54 8.79
C ALA A 122 -6.65 -9.76 8.85
N SER A 123 -7.59 -9.87 7.90
CA SER A 123 -8.50 -11.01 7.77
C SER A 123 -7.80 -12.29 7.30
N ALA A 124 -6.73 -12.15 6.50
CA ALA A 124 -5.97 -13.28 5.94
C ALA A 124 -4.62 -13.52 6.64
N ASP A 125 -4.07 -12.51 7.33
CA ASP A 125 -2.77 -12.60 7.99
C ASP A 125 -2.79 -13.25 9.39
N THR A 126 -1.61 -13.53 9.95
CA THR A 126 -1.46 -14.17 11.28
C THR A 126 -0.54 -13.40 12.24
N ALA A 127 -0.09 -12.20 11.86
CA ALA A 127 0.83 -11.41 12.66
C ALA A 127 0.08 -10.69 13.80
N ALA A 128 0.54 -10.82 15.04
CA ALA A 128 -0.11 -10.18 16.18
C ALA A 128 0.37 -8.73 16.41
N GLY A 129 -0.52 -7.88 16.92
CA GLY A 129 -0.21 -6.46 17.15
C GLY A 129 -0.08 -5.67 15.85
N ASP A 130 0.20 -4.39 15.99
CA ASP A 130 0.02 -3.47 14.89
C ASP A 130 1.15 -3.58 13.85
N ALA A 131 0.77 -3.40 12.59
CA ALA A 131 1.70 -3.17 11.50
C ALA A 131 1.87 -1.65 11.32
N GLU A 132 3.11 -1.19 11.31
CA GLU A 132 3.49 0.21 11.20
C GLU A 132 3.90 0.50 9.75
N LEU A 133 3.02 1.10 8.95
CA LEU A 133 3.35 1.54 7.60
C LEU A 133 4.30 2.75 7.65
N VAL A 134 5.52 2.58 7.17
CA VAL A 134 6.60 3.57 7.23
C VAL A 134 6.65 4.42 5.95
N ALA A 135 6.57 3.77 4.79
CA ALA A 135 6.65 4.44 3.50
C ALA A 135 6.05 3.57 2.38
N VAL A 136 5.67 4.23 1.29
CA VAL A 136 5.24 3.58 0.05
C VAL A 136 6.06 4.17 -1.09
N GLU A 137 6.68 3.31 -1.89
CA GLU A 137 7.41 3.67 -3.11
C GLU A 137 6.70 3.08 -4.32
N ILE A 138 6.67 3.82 -5.43
CA ILE A 138 6.19 3.34 -6.73
C ILE A 138 7.33 3.44 -7.71
N LYS A 139 7.60 2.34 -8.40
CA LYS A 139 8.63 2.24 -9.43
C LYS A 139 8.02 1.66 -10.70
N GLU A 140 8.33 2.23 -11.86
CA GLU A 140 8.00 1.57 -13.13
C GLU A 140 8.69 0.20 -13.23
N THR A 141 7.95 -0.80 -13.71
CA THR A 141 8.39 -2.20 -13.79
C THR A 141 9.34 -2.45 -14.96
#